data_AF-A0A1B2DJF3-F1
#
_entry.id   AF-A0A1B2DJF3-F1
#
_cell.length_a   1.000
_cell.length_b   1.000
_cell.length_c   1.000
_cell.angle_alpha   90.00
_cell.angle_beta   90.00
_cell.angle_gamma   90.00
#
_symmetry.space_group_name_H-M   'P 1'
#
loop_
_entity.id
_entity.type
_entity.pdbx_description
1 polymer ?
#
loop_
_entity_poly.entity_id
_entity_poly.type
_entity_poly.pdbx_seq_one_letter_code
_entity_poly.pdbx_strand_id
1 'polypeptide(L)'
;MDREDILLERFGLEPDLKYLQEIRSLLIEETNDSNTEEHEYLKTLCILLFTFGYPEDTILIWNAKRKDFDAGCYIDGELLMGAGLKETIHFLKELNTTLAKEIMEYIEQYETNDDYMTREKVIDFYSKYYRLT
;
A
#
# COMPACT_ATOMS: atom_id res chain seq x y z
N MET A 1 -0.52 5.47 22.64
CA MET A 1 0.07 5.91 21.38
C MET A 1 0.15 4.65 20.60
N ASP A 2 -0.72 4.58 19.61
CA ASP A 2 -0.94 3.36 18.87
C ASP A 2 0.22 3.20 17.87
N ARG A 3 0.49 2.01 17.34
CA ARG A 3 1.75 1.79 16.61
C ARG A 3 1.80 2.60 15.31
N GLU A 4 0.66 2.86 14.69
CA GLU A 4 0.52 3.76 13.55
C GLU A 4 0.90 5.20 13.88
N ASP A 5 0.57 5.70 15.07
CA ASP A 5 0.97 7.05 15.51
C ASP A 5 2.50 7.14 15.55
N ILE A 6 3.17 6.08 16.05
CA ILE A 6 4.63 6.00 16.11
C ILE A 6 5.25 6.04 14.70
N LEU A 7 4.63 5.36 13.71
CA LEU A 7 5.07 5.43 12.32
C LEU A 7 4.92 6.85 11.77
N LEU A 8 3.77 7.49 11.99
CA LEU A 8 3.46 8.82 11.46
C LEU A 8 4.32 9.91 12.11
N GLU A 9 4.59 9.84 13.42
CA GLU A 9 5.52 10.75 14.08
C GLU A 9 6.95 10.60 13.54
N ARG A 10 7.36 9.37 13.22
CA ARG A 10 8.72 9.08 12.78
C ARG A 10 8.96 9.41 11.31
N PHE A 11 8.04 9.02 10.45
CA PHE A 11 8.21 9.06 8.99
C PHE A 11 7.41 10.19 8.33
N GLY A 12 6.37 10.70 8.98
CA GLY A 12 5.35 11.51 8.32
C GLY A 12 4.49 10.66 7.37
N LEU A 13 3.47 11.28 6.76
CA LEU A 13 2.64 10.61 5.75
C LEU A 13 3.36 10.45 4.40
N GLU A 14 4.26 11.38 4.07
CA GLU A 14 5.08 11.36 2.85
C GLU A 14 6.56 11.27 3.26
N PRO A 15 7.09 10.05 3.48
CA PRO A 15 8.42 9.89 4.05
C PRO A 15 9.55 10.23 3.06
N ASP A 16 10.69 10.64 3.60
CA ASP A 16 11.93 10.77 2.83
C ASP A 16 12.34 9.42 2.21
N LEU A 17 12.91 9.46 1.00
CA LEU A 17 13.41 8.27 0.28
C LEU A 17 14.39 7.41 1.09
N LYS A 18 15.12 8.01 2.04
CA LYS A 18 16.06 7.29 2.92
C LYS A 18 15.37 6.22 3.79
N TYR A 19 14.07 6.34 4.01
CA TYR A 19 13.29 5.38 4.80
C TYR A 19 12.63 4.27 3.98
N LEU A 20 12.68 4.33 2.65
CA LEU A 20 12.00 3.36 1.77
C LEU A 20 12.33 1.91 2.13
N GLN A 21 13.61 1.59 2.27
CA GLN A 21 14.02 0.20 2.57
C GLN A 21 13.58 -0.23 3.96
N GLU A 22 13.60 0.68 4.93
CA GLU A 22 13.14 0.38 6.28
C GLU A 22 11.63 0.10 6.31
N ILE A 23 10.83 0.92 5.64
CA ILE A 23 9.37 0.74 5.55
C ILE A 23 9.03 -0.59 4.85
N ARG A 24 9.76 -0.95 3.78
CA ARG A 24 9.63 -2.26 3.13
C ARG A 24 9.92 -3.41 4.09
N SER A 25 11.01 -3.33 4.85
CA SER A 25 11.36 -4.35 5.85
C SER A 25 10.28 -4.50 6.91
N LEU A 26 9.78 -3.39 7.47
CA LEU A 26 8.71 -3.41 8.47
C LEU A 26 7.43 -4.03 7.91
N LEU A 27 7.04 -3.70 6.68
CA LEU A 27 5.85 -4.28 6.04
C LEU A 27 6.00 -5.80 5.83
N ILE A 28 7.17 -6.25 5.40
CA ILE A 28 7.46 -7.68 5.21
C ILE A 28 7.41 -8.42 6.55
N GLU A 29 8.01 -7.87 7.60
CA GLU A 29 8.00 -8.45 8.95
C GLU A 29 6.57 -8.57 9.47
N GLU A 30 5.80 -7.49 9.43
CA GLU A 30 4.41 -7.46 9.91
C GLU A 30 3.51 -8.40 9.10
N THR A 31 3.69 -8.46 7.78
CA THR A 31 2.91 -9.36 6.92
C THR A 31 3.13 -10.83 7.30
N ASN A 32 4.37 -11.21 7.61
CA ASN A 32 4.73 -12.59 7.94
C ASN A 32 4.47 -13.00 9.40
N ASP A 33 4.22 -12.04 10.30
CA ASP A 33 3.91 -12.37 11.70
C ASP A 33 2.46 -12.83 11.88
N SER A 34 2.26 -14.14 12.04
CA SER A 34 0.93 -14.74 12.25
C SER A 34 0.29 -14.42 13.61
N ASN A 35 1.00 -13.74 14.53
CA ASN A 35 0.49 -13.42 15.87
C ASN A 35 -0.03 -11.99 15.99
N THR A 36 0.14 -11.18 14.95
CA THR A 36 -0.34 -9.81 14.89
C THR A 36 -1.79 -9.77 14.42
N GLU A 37 -2.67 -9.20 15.25
CA GLU A 37 -4.08 -8.91 14.93
C GLU A 37 -4.31 -7.41 14.64
N GLU A 38 -3.24 -6.60 14.65
CA GLU A 38 -3.32 -5.14 14.50
C GLU A 38 -3.19 -4.71 13.03
N HIS A 39 -4.34 -4.48 12.39
CA HIS A 39 -4.37 -4.16 10.97
C HIS A 39 -4.19 -2.66 10.64
N GLU A 40 -4.29 -1.76 11.63
CA GLU A 40 -4.01 -0.33 11.42
C GLU A 40 -2.53 -0.08 11.13
N TYR A 41 -1.64 -0.67 11.93
CA TYR A 41 -0.20 -0.58 11.69
C TYR A 41 0.18 -1.11 10.31
N LEU A 42 -0.36 -2.28 9.93
CA LEU A 42 -0.14 -2.88 8.61
C LEU A 42 -0.65 -2.00 7.47
N LYS A 43 -1.87 -1.45 7.60
CA LYS A 43 -2.45 -0.52 6.63
C LYS A 43 -1.60 0.75 6.51
N THR A 44 -1.16 1.31 7.63
CA THR A 44 -0.34 2.51 7.68
C THR A 44 0.98 2.30 6.93
N LEU A 45 1.67 1.16 7.12
CA LEU A 45 2.85 0.81 6.32
C LEU A 45 2.57 0.73 4.82
N CYS A 46 1.40 0.18 4.42
CA CYS A 46 1.00 0.16 3.01
C CYS A 46 0.79 1.58 2.45
N ILE A 47 0.20 2.49 3.22
CA ILE A 47 -0.01 3.89 2.83
C ILE A 47 1.34 4.61 2.66
N LEU A 48 2.25 4.46 3.63
CA LEU A 48 3.59 5.05 3.55
C LEU A 48 4.38 4.53 2.34
N LEU A 49 4.20 3.25 2.00
CA LEU A 49 4.86 2.66 0.85
C LEU A 49 4.23 3.14 -0.47
N PHE A 50 2.91 3.29 -0.51
CA PHE A 50 2.17 3.84 -1.63
C PHE A 50 2.64 5.26 -2.01
N THR A 51 2.97 6.12 -1.03
CA THR A 51 3.37 7.50 -1.32
C THR A 51 4.66 7.62 -2.12
N PHE A 52 5.55 6.62 -2.09
CA PHE A 52 6.75 6.61 -2.92
C PHE A 52 6.46 6.40 -4.40
N GLY A 53 5.33 5.77 -4.73
CA GLY A 53 4.88 5.56 -6.10
C GLY A 53 5.75 4.63 -6.94
N TYR A 54 6.38 3.63 -6.33
CA TYR A 54 7.13 2.60 -7.04
C TYR A 54 6.22 1.40 -7.38
N PRO A 55 6.20 0.93 -8.64
CA PRO A 55 5.34 -0.19 -9.03
C PRO A 55 5.76 -1.53 -8.40
N GLU A 56 7.03 -1.67 -8.01
CA GLU A 56 7.53 -2.88 -7.34
C GLU A 56 6.85 -3.11 -5.98
N ASP A 57 6.43 -2.03 -5.32
CA ASP A 57 5.79 -2.07 -4.01
C ASP A 57 4.37 -2.63 -4.05
N THR A 58 3.74 -2.68 -5.23
CA THR A 58 2.45 -3.35 -5.45
C THR A 58 2.47 -4.79 -4.93
N ILE A 59 3.58 -5.51 -5.09
CA ILE A 59 3.69 -6.91 -4.63
C ILE A 59 3.68 -6.99 -3.10
N LEU A 60 4.35 -6.06 -2.42
CA LEU A 60 4.41 -6.05 -0.96
C LEU A 60 3.05 -5.69 -0.35
N ILE A 61 2.39 -4.67 -0.90
CA ILE A 61 1.05 -4.25 -0.46
C ILE A 61 0.02 -5.35 -0.73
N TRP A 62 0.13 -6.05 -1.87
CA TRP A 62 -0.71 -7.22 -2.16
C TRP A 62 -0.56 -8.32 -1.12
N ASN A 63 0.68 -8.69 -0.79
CA ASN A 63 0.91 -9.74 0.21
C ASN A 63 0.34 -9.35 1.58
N ALA A 64 0.49 -8.09 1.99
CA ALA A 64 -0.12 -7.57 3.21
C ALA A 64 -1.66 -7.67 3.17
N LYS A 65 -2.29 -7.25 2.07
CA LYS A 65 -3.74 -7.35 1.85
C LYS A 65 -4.24 -8.80 1.86
N ARG A 66 -3.41 -9.76 1.46
CA ARG A 66 -3.75 -11.19 1.39
C ARG A 66 -3.35 -11.98 2.63
N LYS A 67 -2.81 -11.31 3.66
CA LYS A 67 -2.40 -11.92 4.93
C LYS A 67 -3.55 -12.73 5.55
N ASP A 68 -4.72 -12.11 5.68
CA ASP A 68 -5.96 -12.69 6.19
C ASP A 68 -7.17 -11.86 5.72
N PHE A 69 -8.37 -12.25 6.17
CA PHE A 69 -9.61 -11.60 5.77
C PHE A 69 -9.69 -10.14 6.27
N ASP A 70 -9.29 -9.90 7.51
CA ASP A 70 -9.42 -8.59 8.15
C ASP A 70 -8.43 -7.59 7.54
N ALA A 71 -7.18 -7.99 7.32
CA ALA A 71 -6.21 -7.21 6.54
C ALA A 71 -6.74 -6.87 5.14
N GLY A 72 -7.42 -7.83 4.51
CA GLY A 72 -8.08 -7.64 3.22
C GLY A 72 -9.15 -6.54 3.21
N CYS A 73 -9.86 -6.35 4.33
CA CYS A 73 -10.85 -5.29 4.54
C CYS A 73 -10.22 -3.94 4.93
N TYR A 74 -9.07 -3.95 5.60
CA TYR A 74 -8.38 -2.72 6.04
C TYR A 74 -7.58 -2.04 4.93
N ILE A 75 -6.97 -2.83 4.04
CA ILE A 75 -6.07 -2.31 3.01
C ILE A 75 -6.87 -2.06 1.74
N ASP A 76 -7.07 -0.79 1.39
CA ASP A 76 -7.82 -0.39 0.19
C ASP A 76 -7.14 -0.85 -1.11
N GLY A 77 -7.93 -1.18 -2.13
CA GLY A 77 -7.40 -1.68 -3.41
C GLY A 77 -6.60 -0.62 -4.17
N GLU A 78 -6.94 0.66 -4.00
CA GLU A 78 -6.23 1.80 -4.58
C GLU A 78 -4.76 1.85 -4.18
N LEU A 79 -4.40 1.34 -2.99
CA LEU A 79 -3.03 1.32 -2.51
C LEU A 79 -2.10 0.44 -3.36
N LEU A 80 -2.65 -0.46 -4.19
CA LEU A 80 -1.85 -1.26 -5.13
C LEU A 80 -1.29 -0.45 -6.30
N MET A 81 -1.82 0.76 -6.54
CA MET A 81 -1.55 1.55 -7.75
C MET A 81 -0.76 2.84 -7.44
N GLY A 82 0.18 2.80 -6.50
CA GLY A 82 0.98 3.96 -6.10
C GLY A 82 1.75 4.64 -7.24
N ALA A 83 2.18 3.85 -8.24
CA ALA A 83 2.85 4.36 -9.44
C ALA A 83 1.89 4.95 -10.49
N GLY A 84 0.58 4.83 -10.27
CA GLY A 84 -0.46 5.00 -11.28
C GLY A 84 -0.87 3.66 -11.92
N LEU A 85 -2.11 3.59 -12.41
CA LEU A 85 -2.68 2.36 -12.97
C LEU A 85 -1.85 1.81 -14.14
N LYS A 86 -1.48 2.68 -15.08
CA LYS A 86 -0.75 2.28 -16.29
C LYS A 86 0.63 1.71 -15.97
N GLU A 87 1.40 2.39 -15.14
CA GLU A 87 2.75 1.99 -14.73
C GLU A 87 2.72 0.70 -13.90
N THR A 88 1.77 0.57 -12.96
CA THR A 88 1.56 -0.66 -12.19
C THR A 88 1.20 -1.84 -13.11
N ILE A 89 0.26 -1.68 -14.04
CA ILE A 89 -0.12 -2.74 -14.99
C ILE A 89 1.05 -3.11 -15.92
N HIS A 90 1.84 -2.13 -16.37
CA HIS A 90 3.02 -2.40 -17.19
C HIS A 90 4.03 -3.26 -16.43
N PHE A 91 4.37 -2.90 -15.19
CA PHE A 91 5.26 -3.68 -14.33
C PHE A 91 4.76 -5.11 -14.11
N LEU A 92 3.47 -5.28 -13.79
CA LEU A 92 2.90 -6.62 -13.56
C LEU A 92 2.93 -7.49 -14.82
N LYS A 93 2.72 -6.90 -16.01
CA LYS A 93 2.86 -7.60 -17.30
C LYS A 93 4.29 -8.04 -17.56
N GLU A 94 5.28 -7.20 -17.26
CA GLU A 94 6.70 -7.54 -17.41
C GLU A 94 7.12 -8.66 -16.45
N LEU A 95 6.62 -8.63 -15.21
CA LEU A 95 6.91 -9.65 -14.21
C LEU A 95 6.39 -11.04 -14.65
N ASN A 96 5.23 -11.09 -15.30
CA ASN A 96 4.65 -12.29 -15.95
C ASN A 96 4.61 -13.55 -15.05
N THR A 97 4.36 -13.36 -13.75
CA THR A 97 4.15 -14.47 -12.80
C THR A 97 2.66 -14.74 -12.58
N THR A 98 2.33 -15.88 -11.99
CA THR A 98 0.94 -16.18 -11.57
C THR A 98 0.43 -15.13 -10.58
N LEU A 99 1.27 -14.70 -9.64
CA LEU A 99 0.95 -13.65 -8.68
C LEU A 99 0.63 -12.32 -9.39
N ALA A 100 1.44 -11.93 -10.37
CA ALA A 100 1.21 -10.70 -11.11
C ALA A 100 -0.13 -10.72 -11.86
N LYS A 101 -0.52 -11.88 -12.41
CA LYS A 101 -1.83 -12.06 -13.06
C LYS A 101 -2.98 -11.94 -12.07
N GLU A 102 -2.87 -12.54 -10.89
CA GLU A 102 -3.88 -12.41 -9.82
C GLU A 102 -4.08 -10.96 -9.41
N ILE A 103 -2.99 -10.20 -9.25
CA ILE A 103 -3.04 -8.78 -8.91
C ILE A 103 -3.70 -7.97 -10.04
N MET A 104 -3.34 -8.24 -11.31
CA MET A 104 -3.97 -7.56 -12.45
C MET A 104 -5.47 -7.86 -12.52
N GLU A 105 -5.88 -9.12 -12.39
CA GLU A 105 -7.29 -9.51 -12.37
C GLU A 105 -8.05 -8.84 -11.22
N TYR A 106 -7.41 -8.63 -10.08
CA TYR A 106 -7.98 -7.87 -8.97
C TYR A 106 -8.13 -6.38 -9.30
N ILE A 107 -7.10 -5.75 -9.87
CA ILE A 107 -7.13 -4.33 -10.25
C ILE A 107 -8.19 -4.09 -11.34
N GLU A 108 -8.31 -4.99 -12.32
CA GLU A 108 -9.28 -4.87 -13.42
C GLU A 108 -10.76 -4.97 -12.97
N GLN A 109 -11.03 -5.48 -11.77
CA GLN A 109 -12.38 -5.46 -11.17
C GLN A 109 -12.80 -4.06 -10.73
N TYR A 110 -11.84 -3.18 -10.47
CA TYR A 110 -12.13 -1.77 -10.30
C TYR A 110 -12.35 -1.20 -11.70
N GLU A 111 -13.58 -0.79 -12.04
CA GLU A 111 -13.86 0.02 -13.23
C GLU A 111 -13.25 1.43 -13.06
N THR A 112 -11.93 1.50 -12.86
CA THR A 112 -11.19 2.73 -12.66
C THR A 112 -10.86 3.32 -14.02
N ASN A 113 -11.68 4.29 -14.44
CA ASN A 113 -11.15 5.32 -15.30
C ASN A 113 -10.05 6.07 -14.53
N ASP A 114 -8.90 6.31 -15.18
CA ASP A 114 -7.73 7.04 -14.65
C ASP A 114 -8.09 8.36 -13.91
N ASP A 115 -9.27 8.91 -14.17
CA ASP A 115 -9.78 10.15 -13.58
C ASP A 115 -10.18 10.07 -12.09
N TYR A 116 -10.50 8.89 -11.56
CA TYR A 116 -11.17 8.80 -10.27
C TYR A 116 -10.24 8.92 -9.05
N MET A 117 -9.03 8.36 -9.08
CA MET A 117 -8.14 8.31 -7.89
C MET A 117 -6.68 8.54 -8.26
N THR A 118 -6.21 9.79 -8.21
CA THR A 118 -4.78 10.09 -8.35
C THR A 118 -4.07 9.86 -7.01
N ARG A 119 -2.75 9.66 -7.05
CA ARG A 119 -1.92 9.53 -5.84
C ARG A 119 -2.14 10.70 -4.88
N GLU A 120 -2.25 11.91 -5.41
CA GLU A 120 -2.48 13.13 -4.62
C GLU A 120 -3.83 13.09 -3.89
N LYS A 121 -4.90 12.57 -4.52
CA LYS A 121 -6.22 12.42 -3.87
C LYS A 121 -6.18 11.39 -2.74
N VAL A 122 -5.45 10.29 -2.94
CA VAL A 122 -5.30 9.24 -1.92
C VAL A 122 -4.48 9.77 -0.73
N ILE A 123 -3.39 10.52 -0.99
CA ILE A 123 -2.61 11.18 0.06
C ILE A 123 -3.45 12.22 0.82
N ASP A 124 -4.21 13.07 0.12
CA ASP A 124 -5.11 14.05 0.76
C ASP A 124 -6.19 13.37 1.62
N PHE A 125 -6.74 12.25 1.15
CA PHE A 125 -7.68 11.44 1.93
C PHE A 125 -7.05 10.94 3.23
N TYR A 126 -5.86 10.33 3.18
CA TYR A 126 -5.20 9.81 4.38
C TYR A 126 -4.65 10.91 5.29
N SER A 127 -4.25 12.06 4.74
CA SER A 127 -3.89 13.25 5.55
C SER A 127 -5.05 13.68 6.43
N LYS A 128 -6.28 13.70 5.87
CA LYS A 128 -7.51 14.00 6.63
C LYS A 128 -7.88 12.88 7.59
N TYR A 129 -7.75 11.62 7.17
CA TYR A 129 -8.00 10.44 8.00
C TYR A 129 -7.17 10.49 9.29
N TYR A 130 -5.86 10.74 9.17
CA TYR A 130 -4.93 10.87 10.29
C TYR A 130 -4.92 12.25 10.95
N ARG A 131 -5.76 13.19 10.49
CA ARG A 131 -5.89 14.56 11.03
C ARG A 131 -4.57 15.35 11.04
N LEU A 132 -3.76 15.16 10.01
CA LEU A 132 -2.47 15.84 9.84
C LEU A 132 -2.62 17.23 9.21
N THR A 133 -3.80 17.55 8.65
CA THR A 133 -4.15 18.82 7.99
C THR A 133 -5.57 19.23 8.27
#